data_AF-A0A2M7JBG4-F1
#
_entry.id   AF-A0A2M7JBG4-F1
#
_cell.length_a   1.000
_cell.length_b   1.000
_cell.length_c   1.000
_cell.angle_alpha   90.00
_cell.angle_beta   90.00
_cell.angle_gamma   90.00
#
_symmetry.space_group_name_H-M   'P 1'
#
loop_
_entity.id
_entity.type
_entity.pdbx_description
1 polymer ?
#
loop_
_entity_poly.entity_id
_entity_poly.type
_entity_poly.pdbx_seq_one_letter_code
_entity_poly.pdbx_strand_id
1 'polypeptide(L)'
;MDDSTKKEVMSHLTADNPEIAEKVESMMFSFEHMARLDNRTLQSILAEVNAPDLAVALKGIGDEFKNKIKSNLSEAAVKLVDEESEAGRAATATEAHVTTQRRAIIAKIRAMEAEGKIDLGGAKEIVVLQ
;
A
#
# COMPACT_ATOMS: atom_id res chain seq x y z
N MET A 1 13.16 -12.38 3.09
CA MET A 1 12.85 -12.88 1.74
C MET A 1 12.99 -11.69 0.82
N ASP A 2 14.06 -11.67 0.04
CA ASP A 2 14.35 -10.61 -0.93
C ASP A 2 13.44 -10.71 -2.16
N ASP A 3 13.29 -9.60 -2.87
CA ASP A 3 12.42 -9.48 -4.05
C ASP A 3 12.82 -10.45 -5.17
N SER A 4 14.11 -10.80 -5.27
CA SER A 4 14.63 -11.80 -6.20
C SER A 4 14.05 -13.19 -5.95
N THR A 5 14.07 -13.66 -4.69
CA THR A 5 13.52 -14.98 -4.35
C THR A 5 12.01 -15.03 -4.54
N LYS A 6 11.29 -13.94 -4.24
CA LYS A 6 9.84 -13.83 -4.50
C LYS A 6 9.51 -13.98 -5.99
N LYS A 7 10.30 -13.36 -6.86
CA LYS A 7 10.11 -13.42 -8.32
C LYS A 7 10.29 -14.83 -8.87
N GLU A 8 11.32 -15.52 -8.43
CA GLU A 8 11.63 -16.88 -8.91
C GLU A 8 10.52 -17.86 -8.51
N VAL A 9 10.07 -17.80 -7.23
CA VAL A 9 8.94 -18.61 -6.74
C VAL A 9 7.65 -18.30 -7.48
N MET A 10 7.36 -17.02 -7.77
CA MET A 10 6.18 -16.65 -8.54
C MET A 10 6.24 -17.12 -9.99
N SER A 11 7.40 -17.03 -10.64
CA SER A 11 7.58 -17.51 -12.02
C SER A 11 7.27 -19.01 -12.14
N HIS A 12 7.81 -19.81 -11.22
CA HIS A 12 7.49 -21.24 -11.15
C HIS A 12 6.00 -21.49 -10.87
N LEU A 13 5.40 -20.75 -9.95
CA LEU A 13 3.99 -20.91 -9.61
C LEU A 13 3.06 -20.53 -10.77
N THR A 14 3.38 -19.48 -11.54
CA THR A 14 2.62 -19.06 -12.72
C THR A 14 2.70 -20.11 -13.84
N ALA A 15 3.85 -20.75 -14.02
CA ALA A 15 4.02 -21.81 -15.01
C ALA A 15 3.25 -23.09 -14.65
N ASP A 16 3.27 -23.48 -13.37
CA ASP A 16 2.67 -24.73 -12.91
C ASP A 16 1.16 -24.60 -12.62
N ASN A 17 0.73 -23.49 -11.99
CA ASN A 17 -0.65 -23.28 -11.53
C ASN A 17 -1.06 -21.81 -11.63
N PRO A 18 -1.44 -21.32 -12.82
CA PRO A 18 -1.75 -19.90 -13.05
C PRO A 18 -2.89 -19.36 -12.17
N GLU A 19 -3.91 -20.17 -11.86
CA GLU A 19 -5.02 -19.75 -10.98
C GLU A 19 -4.56 -19.52 -9.52
N ILE A 20 -3.61 -20.33 -9.04
CA ILE A 20 -3.03 -20.19 -7.70
C ILE A 20 -2.04 -19.03 -7.70
N ALA A 21 -1.24 -18.88 -8.76
CA ALA A 21 -0.35 -17.76 -8.94
C ALA A 21 -1.11 -16.43 -8.90
N GLU A 22 -2.22 -16.32 -9.62
CA GLU A 22 -3.07 -15.12 -9.58
C GLU A 22 -3.59 -14.83 -8.16
N LYS A 23 -4.01 -15.87 -7.42
CA LYS A 23 -4.40 -15.73 -6.01
C LYS A 23 -3.24 -15.30 -5.11
N VAL A 24 -2.03 -15.83 -5.30
CA VAL A 24 -0.85 -15.48 -4.51
C VAL A 24 -0.35 -14.09 -4.87
N GLU A 25 -0.36 -13.70 -6.14
CA GLU A 25 0.00 -12.38 -6.62
C GLU A 25 -1.00 -11.32 -6.11
N SER A 26 -2.28 -11.69 -6.01
CA SER A 26 -3.30 -10.91 -5.29
C SER A 26 -3.02 -10.80 -3.77
N MET A 27 -2.11 -11.59 -3.21
CA MET A 27 -1.62 -11.42 -1.84
C MET A 27 -0.30 -10.61 -1.78
N MET A 28 0.33 -10.29 -2.91
CA MET A 28 1.64 -9.63 -2.97
C MET A 28 1.60 -8.09 -3.01
N PHE A 29 0.42 -7.47 -3.14
CA PHE A 29 0.31 -6.01 -3.07
C PHE A 29 0.73 -5.53 -1.68
N SER A 30 1.91 -4.92 -1.62
CA SER A 30 2.47 -4.36 -0.41
C SER A 30 2.04 -2.90 -0.23
N PHE A 31 2.17 -2.38 1.00
CA PHE A 31 1.89 -0.98 1.28
C PHE A 31 2.70 -0.03 0.38
N GLU A 32 3.95 -0.39 0.07
CA GLU A 32 4.84 0.41 -0.78
C GLU A 32 4.43 0.42 -2.27
N HIS A 33 3.64 -0.56 -2.72
CA HIS A 33 3.12 -0.54 -4.10
C HIS A 33 2.08 0.56 -4.33
N MET A 34 1.52 1.16 -3.28
CA MET A 34 0.60 2.29 -3.41
C MET A 34 1.22 3.46 -4.18
N ALA A 35 2.55 3.65 -4.13
CA ALA A 35 3.22 4.72 -4.87
C ALA A 35 3.16 4.55 -6.40
N ARG A 36 2.93 3.33 -6.88
CA ARG A 36 2.82 3.01 -8.32
C ARG A 36 1.41 3.21 -8.87
N LEU A 37 0.42 3.39 -7.98
CA LEU A 37 -0.96 3.64 -8.39
C LEU A 37 -1.07 5.02 -9.04
N ASP A 38 -1.99 5.11 -10.00
CA ASP A 38 -2.38 6.40 -10.56
C ASP A 38 -3.00 7.28 -9.47
N ASN A 39 -2.95 8.59 -9.69
CA ASN A 39 -3.40 9.56 -8.68
C ASN A 39 -4.88 9.40 -8.32
N ARG A 40 -5.75 9.04 -9.28
CA ARG A 40 -7.19 8.91 -9.03
C ARG A 40 -7.45 7.72 -8.11
N THR A 41 -6.84 6.57 -8.38
CA THR A 41 -6.93 5.38 -7.54
C THR A 41 -6.38 5.67 -6.15
N LEU A 42 -5.21 6.30 -6.06
CA LEU A 42 -4.59 6.65 -4.79
C LEU A 42 -5.45 7.62 -3.97
N GLN A 43 -6.04 8.64 -4.59
CA GLN A 43 -6.95 9.57 -3.93
C GLN A 43 -8.21 8.87 -3.40
N SER A 44 -8.80 7.97 -4.18
CA SER A 44 -9.95 7.16 -3.73
C SER A 44 -9.61 6.34 -2.48
N ILE A 45 -8.43 5.70 -2.46
CA ILE A 45 -7.94 4.95 -1.30
C ILE A 45 -7.75 5.88 -0.10
N LEU A 46 -7.08 7.01 -0.28
CA LEU A 46 -6.74 7.93 0.81
C LEU A 46 -7.98 8.60 1.40
N ALA A 47 -9.05 8.79 0.62
CA ALA A 47 -10.34 9.28 1.13
C ALA A 47 -10.98 8.34 2.16
N GLU A 48 -10.61 7.06 2.15
CA GLU A 48 -11.13 6.02 3.03
C GLU A 48 -10.24 5.78 4.26
N VAL A 49 -9.08 6.45 4.37
CA VAL A 49 -8.14 6.28 5.47
C VAL A 49 -8.08 7.57 6.31
N ASN A 50 -8.27 7.44 7.63
CA ASN A 50 -8.17 8.62 8.51
C ASN A 50 -6.70 9.04 8.73
N ALA A 51 -6.48 10.33 8.98
CA ALA A 51 -5.14 10.91 9.11
C ALA A 51 -4.28 10.26 10.21
N PRO A 52 -4.80 9.98 11.43
CA PRO A 52 -4.00 9.31 12.45
C PRO A 52 -3.50 7.91 12.05
N ASP A 53 -4.34 7.09 11.41
CA ASP A 53 -3.96 5.74 10.97
C ASP A 53 -2.96 5.80 9.81
N LEU A 54 -3.14 6.77 8.91
CA LEU A 54 -2.19 7.02 7.82
C LEU A 54 -0.83 7.49 8.37
N ALA A 55 -0.81 8.38 9.37
CA ALA A 55 0.42 8.84 10.02
C ALA A 55 1.20 7.68 10.64
N VAL A 56 0.51 6.76 11.34
CA VAL A 56 1.14 5.55 11.89
C VAL A 56 1.71 4.69 10.75
N ALA A 57 0.94 4.46 9.68
CA ALA A 57 1.37 3.60 8.57
C ALA A 57 2.59 4.16 7.81
N LEU A 58 2.72 5.49 7.71
CA LEU A 58 3.83 6.18 7.04
C LEU A 58 5.13 6.24 7.87
N LYS A 59 5.09 5.88 9.15
CA LYS A 59 6.30 5.87 10.01
C LYS A 59 7.36 4.94 9.45
N GLY A 60 8.60 5.43 9.33
CA GLY A 60 9.73 4.65 8.81
C GLY A 60 9.73 4.40 7.29
N ILE A 61 8.80 4.98 6.53
CA ILE A 61 8.82 4.95 5.06
C ILE A 61 9.74 6.06 4.52
N GLY A 62 10.36 5.83 3.36
CA GLY A 62 11.19 6.80 2.66
C GLY A 62 10.42 8.03 2.16
N ASP A 63 11.12 9.15 1.98
CA ASP A 63 10.52 10.44 1.68
C ASP A 63 9.83 10.49 0.32
N GLU A 64 10.35 9.76 -0.67
CA GLU A 64 9.73 9.67 -2.00
C GLU A 64 8.29 9.14 -1.92
N PHE A 65 8.09 8.02 -1.24
CA PHE A 65 6.76 7.43 -1.05
C PHE A 65 5.88 8.35 -0.21
N LYS A 66 6.39 8.91 0.90
CA LYS A 66 5.63 9.86 1.73
C LYS A 66 5.15 11.06 0.91
N ASN A 67 6.00 11.64 0.07
CA ASN A 67 5.67 12.78 -0.78
C ASN A 67 4.61 12.42 -1.83
N LYS A 68 4.71 11.22 -2.43
CA LYS A 68 3.69 10.69 -3.35
C LYS A 68 2.33 10.55 -2.65
N ILE A 69 2.28 10.04 -1.43
CA ILE A 69 1.05 9.96 -0.64
C ILE A 69 0.51 11.35 -0.32
N LYS A 70 1.33 12.24 0.25
CA LYS A 70 0.92 13.60 0.65
C LYS A 70 0.46 14.46 -0.52
N SER A 71 1.08 14.35 -1.69
CA SER A 71 0.64 15.07 -2.89
C SER A 71 -0.74 14.63 -3.41
N ASN A 72 -1.29 13.53 -2.90
CA ASN A 72 -2.63 13.04 -3.19
C ASN A 72 -3.63 13.30 -2.04
N LEU A 73 -3.23 14.07 -1.04
CA LEU A 73 -4.09 14.57 0.03
C LEU A 73 -4.43 16.05 -0.19
N SER A 74 -5.51 16.51 0.44
CA SER A 74 -5.75 17.96 0.57
C SER A 74 -4.74 18.59 1.54
N GLU A 75 -4.46 19.88 1.41
CA GLU A 75 -3.54 20.60 2.31
C GLU A 75 -3.92 20.43 3.80
N ALA A 76 -5.22 20.47 4.09
CA ALA A 76 -5.72 20.24 5.44
C ALA A 76 -5.43 18.81 5.95
N ALA A 77 -5.61 17.79 5.09
CA ALA A 77 -5.31 16.42 5.45
C ALA A 77 -3.80 16.18 5.63
N VAL A 78 -2.95 16.79 4.80
CA VAL A 78 -1.48 16.76 4.98
C VAL A 78 -1.11 17.32 6.35
N LYS A 79 -1.66 18.48 6.71
CA LYS A 79 -1.40 19.11 8.02
C LYS A 79 -1.77 18.19 9.18
N LEU A 80 -2.94 17.54 9.13
CA LEU A 80 -3.36 16.60 10.17
C LEU A 80 -2.45 15.37 10.25
N VAL A 81 -2.02 14.82 9.11
CA VAL A 81 -1.09 13.68 9.09
C VAL A 81 0.26 14.07 9.71
N ASP A 82 0.72 15.30 9.46
CA ASP A 82 1.99 15.79 10.00
C ASP A 82 1.91 16.07 11.50
N GLU A 83 0.84 16.70 11.97
CA GLU A 83 0.57 16.87 13.40
C GLU A 83 0.50 15.52 14.13
N GLU A 84 -0.18 14.53 13.56
CA GLU A 84 -0.26 13.17 14.12
C GLU A 84 1.09 12.45 14.12
N SER A 85 1.95 12.74 13.15
CA SER A 85 3.30 12.18 13.04
C SER A 85 4.25 12.71 14.12
N GLU A 86 4.12 13.98 14.47
CA GLU A 86 4.99 14.66 15.43
C GLU A 86 4.54 14.49 16.89
N ALA A 87 3.23 14.59 17.14
CA ALA A 87 2.68 14.65 18.50
C ALA A 87 1.50 13.69 18.75
N GLY A 88 1.02 13.00 17.72
CA GLY A 88 -0.14 12.11 17.81
C GLY A 88 0.21 10.64 18.02
N ARG A 89 -0.70 9.75 17.58
CA ARG A 89 -0.55 8.30 17.80
C ARG A 89 0.69 7.72 17.11
N ALA A 90 1.15 8.35 16.03
CA ALA A 90 2.30 7.87 15.26
C ALA A 90 3.64 8.16 15.95
N ALA A 91 3.74 9.24 16.74
CA ALA A 91 4.98 9.61 17.44
C ALA A 91 5.50 8.46 18.32
N THR A 92 4.60 7.81 19.07
CA THR A 92 4.91 6.71 20.00
C THR A 92 4.59 5.33 19.45
N ALA A 93 4.12 5.22 18.20
CA ALA A 93 3.78 3.93 17.59
C ALA A 93 5.00 2.97 17.53
N THR A 94 4.79 1.74 17.96
CA THR A 94 5.76 0.64 17.83
C THR A 94 5.75 0.07 16.41
N GLU A 95 6.82 -0.63 16.01
CA GLU A 95 6.89 -1.29 14.70
C GLU A 95 5.75 -2.29 14.47
N ALA A 96 5.30 -2.98 15.53
CA ALA A 96 4.16 -3.89 15.47
C ALA A 96 2.86 -3.14 15.14
N HIS A 97 2.66 -1.96 15.72
CA HIS A 97 1.48 -1.13 15.42
C HIS A 97 1.54 -0.57 13.99
N VAL A 98 2.71 -0.09 13.55
CA VAL A 98 2.94 0.34 12.16
C VAL A 98 2.58 -0.78 11.17
N THR A 99 3.09 -2.00 11.43
CA THR A 99 2.79 -3.16 10.58
C THR A 99 1.31 -3.49 10.56
N THR A 100 0.64 -3.37 11.70
CA THR A 100 -0.81 -3.60 11.83
C THR A 100 -1.60 -2.58 11.00
N GLN A 101 -1.27 -1.29 11.08
CA GLN A 101 -1.97 -0.25 10.32
C GLN A 101 -1.74 -0.38 8.82
N ARG A 102 -0.51 -0.70 8.38
CA ARG A 102 -0.25 -0.99 6.96
C ARG A 102 -1.10 -2.16 6.46
N ARG A 103 -1.20 -3.25 7.23
CA ARG A 103 -2.05 -4.40 6.87
C ARG A 103 -3.53 -4.03 6.82
N ALA A 104 -4.01 -3.22 7.76
CA ALA A 104 -5.40 -2.75 7.76
C ALA A 104 -5.72 -1.90 6.52
N ILE A 105 -4.79 -1.02 6.10
CA ILE A 105 -4.93 -0.24 4.87
C ILE A 105 -4.96 -1.16 3.64
N ILE A 106 -4.06 -2.15 3.56
CA ILE A 106 -4.08 -3.13 2.44
C ILE A 106 -5.40 -3.92 2.41
N ALA A 107 -5.91 -4.37 3.55
CA ALA A 107 -7.20 -5.07 3.62
C ALA A 107 -8.34 -4.19 3.11
N LYS A 108 -8.35 -2.90 3.47
CA LYS A 108 -9.33 -1.93 2.97
C LYS A 108 -9.20 -1.72 1.46
N ILE A 109 -7.99 -1.58 0.93
CA ILE A 109 -7.74 -1.48 -0.52
C ILE A 109 -8.31 -2.70 -1.25
N ARG A 110 -8.09 -3.91 -0.73
CA ARG A 110 -8.63 -5.15 -1.31
C ARG A 110 -10.15 -5.20 -1.28
N ALA A 111 -10.77 -4.74 -0.20
CA ALA A 111 -12.22 -4.63 -0.13
C ALA A 111 -12.76 -3.65 -1.18
N MET A 112 -12.14 -2.47 -1.31
CA MET A 112 -12.52 -1.47 -2.32
C MET A 112 -12.39 -1.99 -3.75
N GLU A 113 -11.34 -2.77 -4.03
CA GLU A 113 -11.15 -3.43 -5.32
C GLU A 113 -12.22 -4.49 -5.58
N ALA A 114 -12.51 -5.36 -4.60
CA ALA A 114 -13.55 -6.39 -4.72
C ALA A 114 -14.95 -5.79 -4.93
N GLU A 115 -15.20 -4.59 -4.39
CA GLU A 115 -16.42 -3.81 -4.60
C GLU A 115 -16.44 -3.05 -5.95
N GLY A 116 -15.35 -3.09 -6.73
CA GLY A 116 -15.21 -2.36 -7.99
C GLY A 116 -15.07 -0.85 -7.84
N LYS A 117 -14.79 -0.34 -6.63
CA LYS A 117 -14.60 1.10 -6.37
C LYS A 117 -13.26 1.63 -6.90
N ILE A 118 -12.27 0.75 -6.96
CA ILE A 118 -10.95 1.04 -7.48
C ILE A 118 -10.50 -0.10 -8.38
N ASP A 119 -9.60 0.21 -9.30
CA ASP A 119 -8.85 -0.76 -10.08
C ASP A 119 -7.37 -0.61 -9.72
N LEU A 120 -6.75 -1.67 -9.21
CA LEU A 120 -5.33 -1.66 -8.90
C LEU A 120 -4.46 -1.83 -10.16
N GLY A 121 -5.07 -2.14 -11.32
CA GLY A 121 -4.40 -2.29 -12.61
C GLY A 121 -3.18 -3.22 -12.56
N GLY A 122 -2.16 -2.88 -13.35
CA GLY A 122 -0.84 -3.54 -13.36
C GLY A 122 0.00 -3.31 -12.11
N ALA A 123 -0.48 -2.61 -11.07
CA ALA A 123 0.24 -2.57 -9.79
C ALA A 123 0.19 -3.93 -9.03
N LYS A 124 -0.62 -4.87 -9.54
CA LYS A 124 -0.54 -6.29 -9.22
C LYS A 124 0.65 -6.98 -9.89
N GLU A 125 1.11 -6.49 -11.04
CA GLU A 125 2.13 -7.16 -11.85
C GLU A 125 3.52 -6.95 -11.25
N ILE A 126 4.17 -8.06 -10.90
CA ILE A 126 5.58 -8.18 -11.21
C ILE A 126 5.66 -8.20 -12.73
N VAL A 127 6.02 -7.06 -13.35
CA VAL A 127 6.28 -7.03 -14.79
C VAL A 127 7.48 -7.94 -15.07
N VAL A 128 7.20 -9.14 -15.57
CA VAL A 128 8.19 -10.03 -16.14
C VAL A 128 8.44 -9.53 -17.57
N LEU A 129 9.42 -8.65 -17.73
CA LEU A 129 10.00 -8.42 -19.05
C LEU A 129 10.85 -9.65 -19.39
N GLN A 130 10.57 -10.24 -20.55
CA GLN A 130 11.30 -11.38 -21.13
C GLN A 130 12.79 -11.09 -21.30
#